data_AF-A0A2T3M7N5-F1
#
_entry.id   AF-A0A2T3M7N5-F1
#
_cell.length_a   1.000
_cell.length_b   1.000
_cell.length_c   1.000
_cell.angle_alpha   90.00
_cell.angle_beta   90.00
_cell.angle_gamma   90.00
#
_symmetry.space_group_name_H-M   'P 1'
#
loop_
_entity.id
_entity.type
_entity.pdbx_description
1 polymer ?
#
loop_
_entity_poly.entity_id
_entity_poly.type
_entity_poly.pdbx_seq_one_letter_code
_entity_poly.pdbx_strand_id
1 'polypeptide(L)'
;MFSRNYRLLAQEGHLTMSSLLGGLNSLRNANIDEIHRGLFYSGLFELATGFERLMKIALILDHQLKNHLKNPTNKELKTFGHNIKDLFEKCSLLPQAYGLQQELSLDDKQTKIVTTLTEFAKGSRYYNLDVLTDHNRNEDPISLWLSVIDDHIWSLRSNVRIKLQNNAIQVIERSGMASSWQQNVDGEWITMLDFYYLMSATKKANPYVVWSVIEILRPFYELLHHQCHELQELYALKGKENEIPYMYEFFPFFLTPKSSALRKKQWVWGK
;
A
#
# COMPACT_ATOMS: atom_id res chain seq x y z
N MET A 1 -16.32 -17.22 -25.64
CA MET A 1 -14.84 -17.06 -25.66
C MET A 1 -14.54 -15.66 -25.15
N PHE A 2 -13.63 -15.50 -24.18
CA PHE A 2 -13.31 -14.18 -23.61
C PHE A 2 -12.68 -13.25 -24.65
N SER A 3 -13.04 -11.96 -24.61
CA SER A 3 -12.50 -10.97 -25.52
C SER A 3 -11.02 -10.64 -25.21
N ARG A 4 -10.35 -9.91 -26.11
CA ARG A 4 -9.01 -9.38 -25.83
C ARG A 4 -9.03 -8.41 -24.65
N ASN A 5 -10.06 -7.58 -24.56
CA ASN A 5 -10.24 -6.62 -23.48
C ASN A 5 -10.32 -7.33 -22.13
N TYR A 6 -11.15 -8.38 -22.04
CA TYR A 6 -11.27 -9.21 -20.85
C TYR A 6 -9.93 -9.76 -20.40
N ARG A 7 -9.17 -10.38 -21.31
CA ARG A 7 -7.87 -11.00 -20.97
C ARG A 7 -6.86 -9.98 -20.46
N LEU A 8 -6.81 -8.79 -21.06
CA LEU A 8 -5.89 -7.73 -20.63
C LEU A 8 -6.27 -7.18 -19.26
N LEU A 9 -7.57 -6.94 -19.00
CA LEU A 9 -8.05 -6.52 -17.70
C LEU A 9 -7.83 -7.58 -16.62
N ALA A 10 -8.02 -8.86 -16.94
CA ALA A 10 -7.75 -9.95 -16.02
C ALA A 10 -6.25 -10.05 -15.66
N GLN A 11 -5.35 -9.86 -16.64
CA GLN A 11 -3.91 -9.79 -16.38
C GLN A 11 -3.56 -8.59 -15.49
N GLU A 12 -4.15 -7.42 -15.74
CA GLU A 12 -3.98 -6.25 -14.87
C GLU A 12 -4.52 -6.49 -13.45
N GLY A 13 -5.65 -7.20 -13.31
CA GLY A 13 -6.17 -7.65 -12.02
C GLY A 13 -5.16 -8.51 -11.26
N HIS A 14 -4.59 -9.53 -11.90
CA HIS A 14 -3.58 -10.39 -11.30
C HIS A 14 -2.28 -9.65 -10.94
N LEU A 15 -1.79 -8.76 -11.80
CA LEU A 15 -0.59 -7.96 -11.54
C LEU A 15 -0.79 -7.02 -10.35
N THR A 16 -1.95 -6.36 -10.31
CA THR A 16 -2.34 -5.45 -9.21
C THR A 16 -2.46 -6.22 -7.90
N MET A 17 -3.19 -7.34 -7.90
CA MET A 17 -3.37 -8.20 -6.74
C MET A 17 -2.02 -8.69 -6.20
N SER A 18 -1.14 -9.19 -7.08
CA SER A 18 0.16 -9.72 -6.70
C SER A 18 1.06 -8.64 -6.10
N SER A 19 1.06 -7.43 -6.69
CA SER A 19 1.84 -6.29 -6.16
C SER A 19 1.32 -5.83 -4.79
N LEU A 20 0.00 -5.71 -4.62
CA LEU A 20 -0.57 -5.33 -3.33
C LEU A 20 -0.30 -6.38 -2.24
N LEU A 21 -0.53 -7.66 -2.51
CA LEU A 21 -0.29 -8.74 -1.55
C LEU A 21 1.21 -8.91 -1.22
N GLY A 22 2.08 -8.77 -2.22
CA GLY A 22 3.53 -8.73 -2.04
C GLY A 22 3.93 -7.60 -1.09
N GLY A 23 3.46 -6.39 -1.39
CA GLY A 23 3.76 -5.21 -0.58
C GLY A 23 3.29 -5.33 0.87
N LEU A 24 2.05 -5.80 1.08
CA LEU A 24 1.53 -6.09 2.43
C LEU A 24 2.36 -7.16 3.15
N ASN A 25 2.83 -8.18 2.44
CA ASN A 25 3.66 -9.23 3.01
C ASN A 25 5.05 -8.73 3.42
N SER A 26 5.69 -7.95 2.55
CA SER A 26 6.98 -7.32 2.79
C SER A 26 6.91 -6.41 4.02
N LEU A 27 5.94 -5.49 4.07
CA LEU A 27 5.76 -4.62 5.24
C LEU A 27 5.42 -5.37 6.52
N ARG A 28 4.61 -6.44 6.44
CA ARG A 28 4.27 -7.26 7.61
C ARG A 28 5.50 -7.87 8.28
N ASN A 29 6.52 -8.20 7.48
CA ASN A 29 7.74 -8.89 7.91
C ASN A 29 8.96 -7.97 8.00
N ALA A 30 8.86 -6.72 7.54
CA ALA A 30 9.92 -5.73 7.62
C ALA A 30 10.24 -5.36 9.08
N ASN A 31 11.49 -5.03 9.33
CA ASN A 31 11.95 -4.57 10.64
C ASN A 31 13.28 -3.83 10.49
N ILE A 32 13.73 -3.16 11.54
CA ILE A 32 14.97 -2.37 11.49
C ILE A 32 16.25 -3.22 11.55
N ASP A 33 16.12 -4.53 11.79
CA ASP A 33 17.28 -5.43 11.83
C ASP A 33 17.86 -5.71 10.44
N GLU A 34 19.13 -6.09 10.42
CA GLU A 34 19.93 -6.31 9.21
C GLU A 34 19.27 -7.25 8.19
N ILE A 35 18.54 -8.26 8.67
CA ILE A 35 17.93 -9.29 7.80
C ILE A 35 16.64 -8.75 7.17
N HIS A 36 15.88 -7.91 7.88
CA HIS A 36 14.53 -7.52 7.49
C HIS A 36 14.41 -6.08 6.98
N ARG A 37 15.45 -5.24 7.11
CA ARG A 37 15.38 -3.83 6.67
C ARG A 37 15.13 -3.63 5.18
N GLY A 38 15.64 -4.52 4.33
CA GLY A 38 15.40 -4.47 2.89
C GLY A 38 13.92 -4.63 2.51
N LEU A 39 13.11 -5.26 3.37
CA LEU A 39 11.69 -5.47 3.13
C LEU A 39 10.88 -4.17 3.18
N PHE A 40 11.39 -3.08 3.77
CA PHE A 40 10.75 -1.77 3.67
C PHE A 40 10.72 -1.29 2.21
N TYR A 41 11.86 -1.35 1.51
CA TYR A 41 11.94 -0.98 0.09
C TYR A 41 11.08 -1.89 -0.79
N SER A 42 11.13 -3.21 -0.58
CA SER A 42 10.26 -4.15 -1.30
C SER A 42 8.79 -3.81 -1.09
N GLY A 43 8.39 -3.56 0.16
CA GLY A 43 7.02 -3.17 0.51
C GLY A 43 6.57 -1.89 -0.17
N LEU A 44 7.38 -0.83 -0.10
CA LEU A 44 7.09 0.46 -0.73
C LEU A 44 6.98 0.36 -2.25
N PHE A 45 7.88 -0.38 -2.90
CA PHE A 45 7.88 -0.56 -4.35
C PHE A 45 6.66 -1.32 -4.85
N GLU A 46 6.36 -2.43 -4.21
CA GLU A 46 5.23 -3.29 -4.57
C GLU A 46 3.89 -2.59 -4.28
N LEU A 47 3.75 -1.91 -3.15
CA LEU A 47 2.56 -1.12 -2.86
C LEU A 47 2.40 0.06 -3.81
N ALA A 48 3.43 0.86 -4.07
CA ALA A 48 3.32 1.99 -4.99
C ALA A 48 2.83 1.54 -6.38
N THR A 49 3.38 0.43 -6.88
CA THR A 49 2.95 -0.19 -8.14
C THR A 49 1.50 -0.69 -8.08
N GLY A 50 1.13 -1.38 -7.01
CA GLY A 50 -0.22 -1.91 -6.81
C GLY A 50 -1.28 -0.82 -6.70
N PHE A 51 -1.01 0.24 -5.93
CA PHE A 51 -1.88 1.41 -5.78
C PHE A 51 -2.10 2.11 -7.12
N GLU A 52 -1.02 2.42 -7.85
CA GLU A 52 -1.12 3.08 -9.16
C GLU A 52 -2.01 2.26 -10.13
N ARG A 53 -1.77 0.95 -10.21
CA ARG A 53 -2.52 0.06 -11.12
C ARG A 53 -3.98 -0.08 -10.71
N LEU A 54 -4.29 -0.24 -9.43
CA LEU A 54 -5.67 -0.32 -8.92
C LEU A 54 -6.49 0.91 -9.31
N MET A 55 -5.92 2.10 -9.07
CA MET A 55 -6.62 3.35 -9.39
C MET A 55 -6.76 3.54 -10.89
N LYS A 56 -5.77 3.15 -11.69
CA LYS A 56 -5.89 3.15 -13.15
C LYS A 56 -6.96 2.19 -13.66
N ILE A 57 -7.09 1.01 -13.05
CA ILE A 57 -8.20 0.09 -13.35
C ILE A 57 -9.53 0.80 -13.11
N ALA A 58 -9.74 1.38 -11.92
CA ALA A 58 -10.98 2.09 -11.58
C ALA A 58 -11.29 3.23 -12.56
N LEU A 59 -10.28 4.02 -12.95
CA LEU A 59 -10.42 5.12 -13.92
C LEU A 59 -10.67 4.63 -15.36
N ILE A 60 -10.11 3.48 -15.77
CA ILE A 60 -10.39 2.86 -17.07
C ILE A 60 -11.86 2.40 -17.13
N LEU A 61 -12.36 1.77 -16.06
CA LEU A 61 -13.76 1.34 -15.99
C LEU A 61 -14.71 2.54 -15.99
N ASP A 62 -14.41 3.59 -15.22
CA ASP A 62 -15.16 4.86 -15.26
C ASP A 62 -15.17 5.47 -16.67
N HIS A 63 -14.02 5.47 -17.35
CA HIS A 63 -13.93 5.95 -18.72
C HIS A 63 -14.82 5.14 -19.66
N GLN A 64 -14.84 3.81 -19.55
CA GLN A 64 -15.72 2.96 -20.37
C GLN A 64 -17.20 3.29 -20.13
N LEU A 65 -17.62 3.49 -18.87
CA LEU A 65 -18.99 3.88 -18.53
C LEU A 65 -19.38 5.20 -19.20
N LYS A 66 -18.49 6.19 -19.16
CA LYS A 66 -18.74 7.54 -19.71
C LYS A 66 -18.57 7.66 -21.23
N ASN A 67 -17.85 6.75 -21.88
CA ASN A 67 -17.45 6.86 -23.28
C ASN A 67 -17.96 5.70 -24.14
N HIS A 68 -19.21 5.28 -23.92
CA HIS A 68 -19.90 4.27 -24.72
C HIS A 68 -19.15 2.93 -24.82
N LEU A 69 -18.54 2.49 -23.72
CA LEU A 69 -17.79 1.23 -23.59
C LEU A 69 -16.46 1.19 -24.34
N LYS A 70 -15.87 2.37 -24.64
CA LYS A 70 -14.55 2.49 -25.23
C LYS A 70 -13.47 2.60 -24.16
N ASN A 71 -12.39 1.85 -24.35
CA ASN A 71 -11.17 2.04 -23.58
C ASN A 71 -10.58 3.43 -23.84
N PRO A 72 -9.88 4.01 -22.85
CA PRO A 72 -9.09 5.21 -23.08
C PRO A 72 -8.00 4.93 -24.11
N THR A 73 -7.74 5.91 -24.97
CA THR A 73 -6.57 5.96 -25.84
C THR A 73 -5.29 6.10 -24.99
N ASN A 74 -4.13 5.83 -25.59
CA ASN A 74 -2.84 6.06 -24.93
C ASN A 74 -2.66 7.51 -24.47
N LYS A 75 -3.28 8.48 -25.16
CA LYS A 75 -3.22 9.89 -24.78
C LYS A 75 -4.05 10.13 -23.51
N GLU A 76 -5.28 9.61 -23.46
CA GLU A 76 -6.16 9.70 -22.29
C GLU A 76 -5.60 8.94 -21.09
N LEU A 77 -5.03 7.75 -21.30
CA LEU A 77 -4.40 7.00 -20.21
C LEU A 77 -3.21 7.76 -19.59
N LYS A 78 -2.44 8.49 -20.41
CA LYS A 78 -1.35 9.35 -19.93
C LYS A 78 -1.84 10.55 -19.13
N THR A 79 -3.04 11.08 -19.40
CA THR A 79 -3.59 12.20 -18.61
C THR A 79 -4.03 11.78 -17.21
N PHE A 80 -4.22 10.48 -16.97
CA PHE A 80 -4.43 9.99 -15.60
C PHE A 80 -3.19 10.23 -14.73
N GLY A 81 -1.99 10.19 -15.33
CA GLY A 81 -0.71 10.39 -14.65
C GLY A 81 -0.19 9.14 -13.95
N HIS A 82 0.87 9.32 -13.15
CA HIS A 82 1.49 8.27 -12.33
C HIS A 82 1.53 8.64 -10.84
N ASN A 83 1.08 9.85 -10.49
CA ASN A 83 1.06 10.33 -9.12
C ASN A 83 -0.07 9.63 -8.36
N ILE A 84 0.29 8.85 -7.34
CA ILE A 84 -0.64 8.05 -6.54
C ILE A 84 -1.66 8.92 -5.82
N LYS A 85 -1.26 10.06 -5.25
CA LYS A 85 -2.17 11.01 -4.60
C LYS A 85 -3.19 11.58 -5.59
N ASP A 86 -2.74 12.07 -6.75
CA ASP A 86 -3.65 12.63 -7.76
C ASP A 86 -4.61 11.58 -8.31
N LEU A 87 -4.14 10.32 -8.46
CA LEU A 87 -4.99 9.20 -8.86
C LEU A 87 -6.03 8.88 -7.79
N PHE A 88 -5.66 8.94 -6.51
CA PHE A 88 -6.57 8.71 -5.39
C PHE A 88 -7.66 9.78 -5.35
N GLU A 89 -7.27 11.06 -5.48
CA GLU A 89 -8.21 12.19 -5.53
C GLU A 89 -9.19 12.07 -6.71
N LYS A 90 -8.74 11.60 -7.89
CA LYS A 90 -9.66 11.34 -9.01
C LYS A 90 -10.63 10.20 -8.69
N CYS A 91 -10.16 9.13 -8.04
CA CYS A 91 -11.00 8.01 -7.66
C CYS A 91 -11.98 8.37 -6.54
N SER A 92 -11.61 9.27 -5.62
CA SER A 92 -12.43 9.61 -4.46
C SER A 92 -13.73 10.33 -4.82
N LEU A 93 -13.79 10.94 -6.00
CA LEU A 93 -15.00 11.57 -6.54
C LEU A 93 -16.01 10.56 -7.10
N LEU A 94 -15.58 9.33 -7.42
CA LEU A 94 -16.41 8.34 -8.13
C LEU A 94 -17.56 7.79 -7.27
N PRO A 95 -17.37 7.38 -6.00
CA PRO A 95 -18.46 6.86 -5.19
C PRO A 95 -19.63 7.83 -5.09
N GLN A 96 -19.36 9.12 -4.87
CA GLN A 96 -20.39 10.15 -4.84
C GLN A 96 -21.09 10.30 -6.19
N ALA A 97 -20.34 10.29 -7.30
CA ALA A 97 -20.90 10.38 -8.65
C ALA A 97 -21.83 9.20 -8.99
N TYR A 98 -21.60 8.05 -8.36
CA TYR A 98 -22.40 6.83 -8.51
C TYR A 98 -23.46 6.64 -7.41
N GLY A 99 -23.58 7.56 -6.44
CA GLY A 99 -24.52 7.43 -5.32
C GLY A 99 -24.19 6.32 -4.33
N LEU A 100 -22.93 5.87 -4.26
CA LEU A 100 -22.47 4.86 -3.31
C LEU A 100 -22.33 5.46 -1.91
N GLN A 101 -22.69 4.68 -0.89
CA GLN A 101 -22.60 5.10 0.52
C GLN A 101 -21.17 5.15 1.05
N GLN A 102 -20.27 4.34 0.47
CA GLN A 102 -18.90 4.23 0.97
C GLN A 102 -18.01 5.29 0.33
N GLU A 103 -17.43 6.14 1.17
CA GLU A 103 -16.49 7.17 0.74
C GLU A 103 -15.07 6.63 0.62
N LEU A 104 -14.33 7.19 -0.34
CA LEU A 104 -12.89 7.04 -0.50
C LEU A 104 -12.20 8.23 0.20
N SER A 105 -12.17 8.19 1.52
CA SER A 105 -11.53 9.21 2.36
C SER A 105 -10.36 8.62 3.14
N LEU A 106 -9.41 9.50 3.48
CA LEU A 106 -8.20 9.13 4.22
C LEU A 106 -8.19 9.88 5.55
N ASP A 107 -7.87 9.17 6.64
CA ASP A 107 -7.45 9.82 7.88
C ASP A 107 -6.00 10.34 7.78
N ASP A 108 -5.50 10.97 8.84
CA ASP A 108 -4.15 11.54 8.86
C ASP A 108 -3.06 10.49 8.61
N LYS A 109 -3.20 9.28 9.18
CA LYS A 109 -2.20 8.20 9.01
C LYS A 109 -2.25 7.62 7.61
N GLN A 110 -3.45 7.44 7.08
CA GLN A 110 -3.69 6.96 5.74
C GLN A 110 -3.20 7.96 4.69
N THR A 111 -3.40 9.26 4.93
CA THR A 111 -2.86 10.35 4.11
C THR A 111 -1.34 10.32 4.09
N LYS A 112 -0.70 10.09 5.25
CA LYS A 112 0.76 9.95 5.35
C LYS A 112 1.26 8.75 4.55
N ILE A 113 0.61 7.59 4.65
CA ILE A 113 0.94 6.39 3.85
C ILE A 113 0.88 6.71 2.34
N VAL A 114 -0.24 7.28 1.86
CA VAL A 114 -0.42 7.61 0.44
C VAL A 114 0.62 8.63 -0.04
N THR A 115 0.96 9.61 0.80
CA THR A 115 1.98 10.61 0.50
C THR A 115 3.37 9.97 0.40
N THR A 116 3.76 9.12 1.36
CA THR A 116 5.04 8.40 1.31
C THR A 116 5.15 7.52 0.07
N LEU A 117 4.09 6.78 -0.31
CA LEU A 117 4.09 5.98 -1.53
C LEU A 117 4.21 6.85 -2.80
N THR A 118 3.59 8.02 -2.79
CA THR A 118 3.66 8.98 -3.90
C THR A 118 5.08 9.49 -4.12
N GLU A 119 5.74 9.94 -3.06
CA GLU A 119 7.11 10.47 -3.14
C GLU A 119 8.12 9.34 -3.46
N PHE A 120 7.90 8.14 -2.91
CA PHE A 120 8.64 6.94 -3.29
C PHE A 120 8.57 6.67 -4.80
N ALA A 121 7.38 6.75 -5.38
CA ALA A 121 7.15 6.47 -6.80
C ALA A 121 7.75 7.53 -7.73
N LYS A 122 7.75 8.81 -7.34
CA LYS A 122 8.19 9.94 -8.18
C LYS A 122 9.70 10.01 -8.37
N GLY A 123 10.48 9.75 -7.33
CA GLY A 123 11.92 10.01 -7.38
C GLY A 123 12.74 9.21 -6.38
N SER A 124 12.18 8.85 -5.23
CA SER A 124 12.98 8.20 -4.18
C SER A 124 13.23 6.70 -4.41
N ARG A 125 12.70 6.11 -5.49
CA ARG A 125 12.95 4.71 -5.87
C ARG A 125 14.44 4.39 -6.06
N TYR A 126 15.21 5.34 -6.61
CA TYR A 126 16.64 5.22 -6.80
C TYR A 126 17.44 6.14 -5.86
N TYR A 127 16.81 6.60 -4.77
CA TYR A 127 17.40 7.56 -3.83
C TYR A 127 18.85 7.26 -3.48
N ASN A 128 19.15 6.01 -3.10
CA ASN A 128 20.52 5.62 -2.75
C ASN A 128 21.51 5.80 -3.91
N LEU A 129 21.11 5.49 -5.15
CA LEU A 129 21.95 5.67 -6.33
C LEU A 129 22.10 7.16 -6.68
N ASP A 130 21.03 7.93 -6.56
CA ASP A 130 21.02 9.37 -6.82
C ASP A 130 21.93 10.11 -5.82
N VAL A 131 21.87 9.76 -4.53
CA VAL A 131 22.79 10.25 -3.48
C VAL A 131 24.23 9.90 -3.80
N LEU A 132 24.51 8.66 -4.22
CA LEU A 132 25.88 8.24 -4.60
C LEU A 132 26.43 9.01 -5.82
N THR A 133 25.57 9.64 -6.61
CA THR A 133 25.94 10.41 -7.81
C THR A 133 25.83 11.93 -7.63
N ASP A 134 25.71 12.42 -6.39
CA ASP A 134 25.61 13.86 -6.05
C ASP A 134 24.43 14.60 -6.72
N HIS A 135 23.40 13.86 -7.10
CA HIS A 135 22.18 14.39 -7.71
C HIS A 135 20.98 14.22 -6.79
N ASN A 136 20.97 14.87 -5.62
CA ASN A 136 19.82 14.73 -4.71
C ASN A 136 19.02 16.01 -4.49
N ARG A 137 17.70 15.88 -4.65
CA ARG A 137 16.66 16.87 -4.29
C ARG A 137 15.49 16.25 -3.52
N ASN A 138 15.50 14.94 -3.28
CA ASN A 138 14.37 14.20 -2.70
C ASN A 138 14.68 13.79 -1.25
N GLU A 139 13.64 13.62 -0.44
CA GLU A 139 13.76 13.08 0.92
C GLU A 139 14.03 11.56 0.90
N ASP A 140 14.72 11.06 1.94
CA ASP A 140 14.96 9.63 2.12
C ASP A 140 13.62 8.90 2.30
N PRO A 141 13.28 7.97 1.39
CA PRO A 141 12.04 7.22 1.47
C PRO A 141 11.90 6.36 2.73
N ILE A 142 13.03 5.92 3.30
CA ILE A 142 13.03 5.15 4.53
C ILE A 142 12.73 6.04 5.72
N SER A 143 13.32 7.23 5.83
CA SER A 143 12.97 8.18 6.88
C SER A 143 11.49 8.55 6.84
N LEU A 144 10.94 8.80 5.65
CA LEU A 144 9.50 9.03 5.46
C LEU A 144 8.66 7.85 5.97
N TRP A 145 9.08 6.62 5.66
CA TRP A 145 8.37 5.41 6.09
C TRP A 145 8.53 5.13 7.58
N LEU A 146 9.70 5.38 8.18
CA LEU A 146 9.91 5.27 9.62
C LEU A 146 8.96 6.22 10.38
N SER A 147 8.71 7.40 9.83
CA SER A 147 7.72 8.34 10.37
C SER A 147 6.28 7.77 10.33
N VAL A 148 5.92 6.99 9.30
CA VAL A 148 4.63 6.26 9.27
C VAL A 148 4.58 5.21 10.37
N ILE A 149 5.66 4.45 10.58
CA ILE A 149 5.73 3.42 11.62
C ILE A 149 5.61 4.05 13.01
N ASP A 150 6.28 5.18 13.24
CA ASP A 150 6.26 5.87 14.54
C ASP A 150 4.83 6.29 14.94
N ASP A 151 4.05 6.86 14.01
CA ASP A 151 2.63 7.19 14.26
C ASP A 151 1.82 5.96 14.71
N HIS A 152 2.14 4.78 14.18
CA HIS A 152 1.50 3.53 14.55
C HIS A 152 2.02 2.97 15.89
N ILE A 153 3.31 3.16 16.22
CA ILE A 153 3.87 2.85 17.54
C ILE A 153 3.20 3.71 18.62
N TRP A 154 3.06 5.02 18.38
CA TRP A 154 2.38 5.95 19.29
C TRP A 154 0.89 5.69 19.44
N SER A 155 0.28 5.02 18.47
CA SER A 155 -1.12 4.55 18.55
C SER A 155 -1.31 3.26 19.34
N LEU A 156 -0.23 2.57 19.71
CA LEU A 156 -0.32 1.43 20.64
C LEU A 156 -0.81 1.89 22.01
N ARG A 157 -1.33 0.97 22.83
CA ARG A 157 -1.67 1.30 24.23
C ARG A 157 -0.39 1.63 25.01
N SER A 158 -0.45 2.62 25.89
CA SER A 158 0.69 3.07 26.70
C SER A 158 1.35 1.92 27.47
N ASN A 159 0.56 1.06 28.09
CA ASN A 159 1.05 -0.12 28.81
C ASN A 159 1.80 -1.12 27.92
N VAL A 160 1.47 -1.21 26.63
CA VAL A 160 2.19 -2.03 25.66
C VAL A 160 3.55 -1.40 25.38
N ARG A 161 3.62 -0.08 25.14
CA ARG A 161 4.90 0.61 24.92
C ARG A 161 5.83 0.51 26.12
N ILE A 162 5.32 0.75 27.34
CA ILE A 162 6.09 0.63 28.58
C ILE A 162 6.65 -0.79 28.73
N LYS A 163 5.85 -1.83 28.44
CA LYS A 163 6.33 -3.22 28.47
C LYS A 163 7.44 -3.47 27.46
N LEU A 164 7.34 -2.93 26.25
CA LEU A 164 8.39 -3.07 25.22
C LEU A 164 9.68 -2.38 25.65
N GLN A 165 9.59 -1.19 26.24
CA GLN A 165 10.74 -0.46 26.78
C GLN A 165 11.42 -1.23 27.92
N ASN A 166 10.65 -1.72 28.90
CA ASN A 166 11.18 -2.53 30.00
C ASN A 166 11.86 -3.82 29.51
N ASN A 167 11.30 -4.46 28.49
CA ASN A 167 11.93 -5.63 27.88
C ASN A 167 13.26 -5.27 27.20
N ALA A 168 13.35 -4.13 26.51
CA ALA A 168 14.59 -3.66 25.89
C ALA A 168 15.67 -3.39 26.95
N ILE A 169 15.31 -2.73 28.07
CA ILE A 169 16.20 -2.50 29.22
C ILE A 169 16.75 -3.83 29.73
N GLN A 170 15.89 -4.83 29.98
CA GLN A 170 16.33 -6.14 30.48
C GLN A 170 17.29 -6.85 29.53
N VAL A 171 17.10 -6.71 28.21
CA VAL A 171 18.03 -7.29 27.22
C VAL A 171 19.40 -6.64 27.31
N ILE A 172 19.43 -5.30 27.40
CA ILE A 172 20.66 -4.52 27.48
C ILE A 172 21.43 -4.76 28.79
N GLU A 173 20.72 -4.80 29.93
CA GLU A 173 21.32 -5.10 31.23
C GLU A 173 21.98 -6.48 31.25
N ARG A 174 21.33 -7.49 30.62
CA ARG A 174 21.87 -8.85 30.53
C ARG A 174 23.03 -8.99 29.55
N SER A 175 23.02 -8.22 28.46
CA SER A 175 24.06 -8.29 27.44
C SER A 175 25.29 -7.42 27.75
N GLY A 176 25.17 -6.46 28.67
CA GLY A 176 26.22 -5.50 28.99
C GLY A 176 26.44 -4.43 27.91
N MET A 177 25.49 -4.26 26.98
CA MET A 177 25.61 -3.38 25.81
C MET A 177 25.08 -1.95 26.04
N ALA A 178 24.99 -1.50 27.29
CA ALA A 178 24.36 -0.22 27.63
C ALA A 178 25.05 1.00 26.99
N SER A 179 26.36 0.94 26.79
CA SER A 179 27.16 2.01 26.17
C SER A 179 27.38 1.82 24.66
N SER A 180 26.76 0.80 24.06
CA SER A 180 26.94 0.45 22.65
C SER A 180 25.94 1.20 21.76
N TRP A 181 26.37 1.44 20.52
CA TRP A 181 25.61 2.16 19.50
C TRP A 181 25.46 1.28 18.26
N GLN A 182 24.37 1.48 17.51
CA GLN A 182 24.10 0.82 16.25
C GLN A 182 23.48 1.81 15.26
N GLN A 183 23.77 1.66 13.98
CA GLN A 183 23.09 2.43 12.94
C GLN A 183 21.66 1.95 12.74
N ASN A 184 20.74 2.90 12.71
CA ASN A 184 19.36 2.71 12.32
C ASN A 184 19.25 2.55 10.79
N VAL A 185 18.03 2.30 10.30
CA VAL A 185 17.77 1.99 8.88
C VAL A 185 18.06 3.17 7.94
N ASP A 186 17.95 4.39 8.45
CA ASP A 186 18.27 5.66 7.80
C ASP A 186 19.75 6.06 7.97
N GLY A 187 20.55 5.22 8.64
CA GLY A 187 21.98 5.45 8.88
C GLY A 187 22.30 6.28 10.13
N GLU A 188 21.28 6.80 10.83
CA GLU A 188 21.50 7.54 12.08
C GLU A 188 22.01 6.61 13.20
N TRP A 189 22.93 7.11 14.03
CA TRP A 189 23.42 6.34 15.18
C TRP A 189 22.45 6.43 16.35
N ILE A 190 21.96 5.28 16.80
CA ILE A 190 21.07 5.16 17.96
C ILE A 190 21.71 4.25 19.02
N THR A 191 21.27 4.40 20.27
CA THR A 191 21.74 3.51 21.33
C THR A 191 21.22 2.09 21.09
N MET A 192 21.95 1.07 21.57
CA MET A 192 21.45 -0.30 21.52
C MET A 192 20.10 -0.45 22.25
N LEU A 193 19.86 0.34 23.30
CA LEU A 193 18.56 0.36 23.99
C LEU A 193 17.43 0.79 23.05
N ASP A 194 17.62 1.91 22.35
CA ASP A 194 16.65 2.43 21.39
C ASP A 194 16.45 1.43 20.24
N PHE A 195 17.54 0.83 19.75
CA PHE A 195 17.46 -0.20 18.70
C PHE A 195 16.59 -1.39 19.13
N TYR A 196 16.80 -1.98 20.31
CA TYR A 196 15.98 -3.10 20.77
C TYR A 196 14.52 -2.72 21.03
N TYR A 197 14.29 -1.50 21.53
CA TYR A 197 12.95 -0.96 21.68
C TYR A 197 12.26 -0.81 20.32
N LEU A 198 12.86 -0.10 19.37
CA LEU A 198 12.32 0.16 18.05
C LEU A 198 12.11 -1.14 17.26
N MET A 199 13.04 -2.09 17.33
CA MET A 199 12.89 -3.40 16.71
C MET A 199 11.64 -4.15 17.22
N SER A 200 11.37 -4.06 18.53
CA SER A 200 10.21 -4.72 19.15
C SER A 200 8.91 -3.94 18.89
N ALA A 201 8.98 -2.61 18.90
CA ALA A 201 7.86 -1.71 18.66
C ALA A 201 7.40 -1.75 17.20
N THR A 202 8.31 -1.70 16.23
CA THR A 202 8.06 -1.87 14.80
C THR A 202 7.36 -3.20 14.54
N LYS A 203 7.91 -4.31 15.06
CA LYS A 203 7.28 -5.64 14.95
C LYS A 203 5.84 -5.68 15.50
N LYS A 204 5.56 -4.88 16.55
CA LYS A 204 4.24 -4.78 17.16
C LYS A 204 3.29 -3.86 16.36
N ALA A 205 3.82 -2.82 15.71
CA ALA A 205 3.10 -1.83 14.94
C ALA A 205 2.76 -2.30 13.52
N ASN A 206 3.62 -3.08 12.85
CA ASN A 206 3.44 -3.50 11.46
C ASN A 206 2.06 -4.10 11.12
N PRO A 207 1.43 -4.96 11.95
CA PRO A 207 0.09 -5.45 11.65
C PRO A 207 -0.96 -4.32 11.58
N TYR A 208 -0.77 -3.24 12.35
CA TYR A 208 -1.61 -2.06 12.31
C TYR A 208 -1.32 -1.20 11.08
N VAL A 209 -0.06 -1.07 10.66
CA VAL A 209 0.30 -0.39 9.40
C VAL A 209 -0.36 -1.11 8.20
N VAL A 210 -0.23 -2.43 8.15
CA VAL A 210 -0.88 -3.29 7.14
C VAL A 210 -2.40 -3.11 7.17
N TRP A 211 -3.00 -3.02 8.36
CA TRP A 211 -4.41 -2.76 8.51
C TRP A 211 -4.82 -1.40 7.94
N SER A 212 -4.06 -0.34 8.22
CA SER A 212 -4.30 1.00 7.65
C SER A 212 -4.26 0.97 6.12
N VAL A 213 -3.33 0.22 5.52
CA VAL A 213 -3.28 0.03 4.05
C VAL A 213 -4.55 -0.68 3.54
N ILE A 214 -5.03 -1.71 4.23
CA ILE A 214 -6.28 -2.40 3.86
C ILE A 214 -7.49 -1.48 3.99
N GLU A 215 -7.53 -0.62 5.00
CA GLU A 215 -8.60 0.37 5.15
C GLU A 215 -8.63 1.35 3.98
N ILE A 216 -7.47 1.82 3.48
CA ILE A 216 -7.39 2.65 2.27
C ILE A 216 -7.96 1.91 1.06
N LEU A 217 -7.67 0.62 0.93
CA LEU A 217 -8.07 -0.20 -0.22
C LEU A 217 -9.54 -0.64 -0.16
N ARG A 218 -10.14 -0.74 1.02
CA ARG A 218 -11.48 -1.31 1.24
C ARG A 218 -12.57 -0.68 0.36
N PRO A 219 -12.70 0.66 0.27
CA PRO A 219 -13.74 1.29 -0.56
C PRO A 219 -13.65 0.96 -2.05
N PHE A 220 -12.47 0.57 -2.55
CA PHE A 220 -12.32 0.16 -3.95
C PHE A 220 -13.08 -1.13 -4.27
N TYR A 221 -13.38 -1.98 -3.28
CA TYR A 221 -14.15 -3.20 -3.54
C TYR A 221 -15.55 -2.85 -4.04
N GLU A 222 -16.28 -2.01 -3.31
CA GLU A 222 -17.62 -1.57 -3.68
C GLU A 222 -17.63 -0.73 -4.96
N LEU A 223 -16.63 0.14 -5.13
CA LEU A 223 -16.46 0.92 -6.37
C LEU A 223 -16.32 0.00 -7.59
N LEU A 224 -15.40 -0.98 -7.54
CA LEU A 224 -15.18 -1.91 -8.63
C LEU A 224 -16.40 -2.83 -8.84
N HIS A 225 -17.06 -3.25 -7.76
CA HIS A 225 -18.29 -4.03 -7.83
C HIS A 225 -19.37 -3.31 -8.63
N HIS A 226 -19.66 -2.06 -8.26
CA HIS A 226 -20.60 -1.20 -8.98
C HIS A 226 -20.21 -1.02 -10.45
N GLN A 227 -18.97 -0.60 -10.72
CA GLN A 227 -18.52 -0.35 -12.09
C GLN A 227 -18.61 -1.59 -12.98
N CYS A 228 -18.24 -2.76 -12.47
CA CYS A 228 -18.33 -4.02 -13.21
C CYS A 228 -19.77 -4.40 -13.51
N HIS A 229 -20.69 -4.23 -12.56
CA HIS A 229 -22.11 -4.54 -12.75
C HIS A 229 -22.72 -3.67 -13.86
N GLU A 230 -22.56 -2.35 -13.75
CA GLU A 230 -23.07 -1.39 -14.75
C GLU A 230 -22.49 -1.66 -16.15
N LEU A 231 -21.19 -1.90 -16.25
CA LEU A 231 -20.54 -2.18 -17.53
C LEU A 231 -21.07 -3.48 -18.14
N GLN A 232 -21.28 -4.54 -17.34
CA GLN A 232 -21.79 -5.81 -17.85
C GLN A 232 -23.20 -5.68 -18.40
N GLU A 233 -24.09 -4.94 -17.72
CA GLU A 233 -25.43 -4.66 -18.25
C GLU A 233 -25.37 -3.92 -19.59
N LEU A 234 -24.54 -2.87 -19.68
CA LEU A 234 -24.36 -2.11 -20.92
C LEU A 234 -23.76 -2.94 -22.07
N TYR A 235 -22.84 -3.84 -21.75
CA TYR A 235 -22.26 -4.77 -22.71
C TYR A 235 -23.28 -5.83 -23.17
N ALA A 236 -24.10 -6.36 -22.26
CA ALA A 236 -25.18 -7.30 -22.57
C ALA A 236 -26.23 -6.68 -23.51
N LEU A 237 -26.62 -5.41 -23.30
CA LEU A 237 -27.51 -4.68 -24.19
C LEU A 237 -26.97 -4.55 -25.63
N LYS A 238 -25.65 -4.62 -25.82
CA LYS A 238 -25.00 -4.60 -27.14
C LYS A 238 -24.69 -6.00 -27.67
N GLY A 239 -25.17 -7.06 -27.03
CA GLY A 239 -24.88 -8.46 -27.38
C GLY A 239 -23.41 -8.83 -27.24
N LYS A 240 -22.65 -8.11 -26.41
CA LYS A 240 -21.21 -8.30 -26.19
C LYS A 240 -20.94 -8.92 -24.83
N GLU A 241 -21.14 -10.21 -24.70
CA GLU A 241 -20.81 -10.91 -23.47
C GLU A 241 -19.28 -11.04 -23.30
N ASN A 242 -18.82 -11.17 -22.05
CA ASN A 242 -17.43 -11.50 -21.72
C ASN A 242 -16.38 -10.45 -22.14
N GLU A 243 -16.72 -9.16 -22.06
CA GLU A 243 -15.82 -8.04 -22.38
C GLU A 243 -14.97 -7.56 -21.20
N ILE A 244 -15.46 -7.71 -19.97
CA ILE A 244 -14.74 -7.36 -18.74
C ILE A 244 -14.87 -8.49 -17.71
N PRO A 245 -13.82 -8.79 -16.93
CA PRO A 245 -13.95 -9.64 -15.76
C PRO A 245 -14.60 -8.87 -14.60
N TYR A 246 -15.08 -9.62 -13.60
CA TYR A 246 -15.49 -9.03 -12.32
C TYR A 246 -14.24 -8.57 -11.57
N MET A 247 -13.80 -7.32 -11.78
CA MET A 247 -12.52 -6.82 -11.27
C MET A 247 -12.41 -6.88 -9.74
N TYR A 248 -13.52 -6.76 -9.02
CA TYR A 248 -13.54 -6.88 -7.56
C TYR A 248 -13.20 -8.29 -7.05
N GLU A 249 -13.38 -9.35 -7.86
CA GLU A 249 -13.06 -10.74 -7.49
C GLU A 249 -11.55 -11.00 -7.34
N PHE A 250 -10.71 -10.15 -7.91
CA PHE A 250 -9.25 -10.21 -7.69
C PHE A 250 -8.86 -9.66 -6.32
N PHE A 251 -9.73 -8.91 -5.64
CA PHE A 251 -9.39 -8.18 -4.43
C PHE A 251 -10.23 -8.54 -3.19
N PRO A 252 -10.54 -9.84 -2.92
CA PRO A 252 -11.34 -10.20 -1.75
C PRO A 252 -10.65 -9.84 -0.42
N PHE A 253 -9.32 -9.70 -0.44
CA PHE A 253 -8.55 -9.32 0.74
C PHE A 253 -8.81 -7.87 1.21
N PHE A 254 -9.38 -7.01 0.38
CA PHE A 254 -9.85 -5.67 0.78
C PHE A 254 -10.90 -5.75 1.89
N LEU A 255 -11.66 -6.85 1.92
CA LEU A 255 -12.71 -7.08 2.91
C LEU A 255 -12.20 -7.71 4.21
N THR A 256 -10.90 -8.02 4.32
CA THR A 256 -10.33 -8.69 5.50
C THR A 256 -10.73 -7.96 6.79
N PRO A 257 -11.30 -8.62 7.81
CA PRO A 257 -11.61 -7.96 9.08
C PRO A 257 -10.35 -7.57 9.86
N LYS A 258 -10.42 -6.50 10.65
CA LYS A 258 -9.29 -6.00 11.48
C LYS A 258 -8.65 -7.11 12.32
N SER A 259 -9.46 -7.88 13.03
CA SER A 259 -8.97 -8.98 13.88
C SER A 259 -8.18 -10.04 13.11
N SER A 260 -8.55 -10.31 11.86
CA SER A 260 -7.83 -11.22 10.97
C SER A 260 -6.55 -10.59 10.43
N ALA A 261 -6.61 -9.33 9.98
CA ALA A 261 -5.44 -8.60 9.49
C ALA A 261 -4.32 -8.51 10.55
N LEU A 262 -4.68 -8.21 11.81
CA LEU A 262 -3.71 -8.10 12.90
C LEU A 262 -3.03 -9.43 13.26
N ARG A 263 -3.69 -10.57 13.02
CA ARG A 263 -3.15 -11.92 13.31
C ARG A 263 -2.40 -12.53 12.13
N LYS A 264 -2.74 -12.13 10.90
CA LYS A 264 -2.15 -12.67 9.67
C LYS A 264 -0.66 -12.31 9.60
N LYS A 265 0.16 -13.32 9.30
CA LYS A 265 1.62 -13.18 9.15
C LYS A 265 2.08 -13.22 7.69
N GLN A 266 1.32 -13.90 6.83
CA GLN A 266 1.60 -14.08 5.42
C GLN A 266 0.43 -13.54 4.59
N TRP A 267 0.72 -12.64 3.65
CA TRP A 267 -0.29 -12.04 2.77
C TRP A 267 -0.28 -12.60 1.35
N VAL A 268 0.86 -13.08 0.88
CA VAL A 268 0.97 -13.80 -0.40
C VAL A 268 0.22 -15.14 -0.35
N TRP A 269 -0.39 -15.53 -1.46
CA TRP A 269 -1.06 -16.83 -1.59
C TRP A 269 -0.05 -17.93 -1.97
N GLY A 270 -0.28 -19.16 -1.50
CA GLY A 270 0.51 -20.33 -1.89
C GLY A 270 1.82 -20.55 -1.12
N LYS A 271 1.96 -19.99 0.09
CA LYS A 271 3.02 -20.31 1.05
C LYS A 271 2.45 -20.70 2.40
#